data_AF-A0A4Q3KZR2-F1
#
_entry.id   AF-A0A4Q3KZR2-F1
#
_cell.length_a   1.000
_cell.length_b   1.000
_cell.length_c   1.000
_cell.angle_alpha   90.00
_cell.angle_beta   90.00
_cell.angle_gamma   90.00
#
_symmetry.space_group_name_H-M   'P 1'
#
loop_
_entity.id
_entity.type
_entity.pdbx_description
1 polymer ?
#
loop_
_entity_poly.entity_id
_entity_poly.type
_entity_poly.pdbx_seq_one_letter_code
_entity_poly.pdbx_strand_id
1 'polypeptide(L)'
;MTTAVMMTAPVESTPFDDGAARREGWLIAGCGTDSAGQRRVELQRLDDPQDGEGTFPDDGDAWKHVAERARRGSVLHLQALALVDPIERALIEQHAGH
;
A
#
# COMPACT_ATOMS: atom_id res chain seq x y z
N MET A 1 -40.12 -14.44 20.45
CA MET A 1 -39.60 -14.33 19.08
C MET A 1 -38.20 -13.79 19.19
N THR A 2 -37.18 -14.62 18.94
CA THR A 2 -35.77 -14.24 19.13
C THR A 2 -35.18 -13.99 17.75
N THR A 3 -34.94 -12.73 17.42
CA THR A 3 -34.29 -12.33 16.17
C THR A 3 -32.82 -12.70 16.25
N ALA A 4 -32.40 -13.70 15.48
CA ALA A 4 -31.00 -14.03 15.32
C ALA A 4 -30.33 -12.93 14.47
N VAL A 5 -29.45 -12.14 15.10
CA VAL A 5 -28.52 -11.27 14.38
C VAL A 5 -27.52 -12.19 13.68
N MET A 6 -27.56 -12.22 12.35
CA MET A 6 -26.51 -12.84 11.56
C MET A 6 -25.23 -12.07 11.83
N MET A 7 -24.34 -12.65 12.65
CA MET A 7 -22.96 -12.21 12.73
C MET A 7 -22.34 -12.55 11.38
N THR A 8 -22.23 -11.57 10.50
CA THR A 8 -21.30 -11.63 9.37
C THR A 8 -19.94 -11.95 9.97
N ALA A 9 -19.43 -13.14 9.68
CA ALA A 9 -18.07 -13.52 10.05
C ALA A 9 -17.12 -12.39 9.64
N PRO A 10 -16.14 -12.01 10.50
CA PRO A 10 -15.15 -11.05 10.09
C PRO A 10 -14.50 -11.59 8.82
N VAL A 11 -14.53 -10.81 7.74
CA VAL A 11 -13.67 -11.06 6.59
C VAL A 11 -12.25 -11.14 7.17
N GLU A 12 -11.68 -12.35 7.20
CA GLU A 12 -10.27 -12.50 7.50
C GLU A 12 -9.53 -11.70 6.42
N SER A 13 -9.08 -10.50 6.80
CA SER A 13 -8.23 -9.71 5.95
C SER A 13 -6.95 -10.52 5.77
N THR A 14 -6.77 -11.11 4.59
CA THR A 14 -5.52 -11.76 4.22
C THR A 14 -4.39 -10.78 4.51
N PRO A 15 -3.32 -11.21 5.21
CA PRO A 15 -2.19 -10.33 5.50
C PRO A 15 -1.58 -9.82 4.19
N PHE A 16 -1.04 -8.61 4.23
CA PHE A 16 -0.33 -8.02 3.09
C PHE A 16 0.91 -8.86 2.75
N ASP A 17 1.11 -9.15 1.47
CA ASP A 17 2.26 -9.93 1.00
C ASP A 17 3.44 -9.00 0.68
N ASP A 18 4.21 -8.66 1.71
CA ASP A 18 5.43 -7.86 1.59
C ASP A 18 6.46 -8.48 0.64
N GLY A 19 6.48 -9.82 0.50
CA GLY A 19 7.40 -10.52 -0.40
C GLY A 19 7.01 -10.36 -1.86
N ALA A 20 5.70 -10.26 -2.16
CA ALA A 20 5.23 -9.93 -3.50
C ALA A 20 5.56 -8.47 -3.88
N ALA A 21 5.37 -7.52 -2.97
CA ALA A 21 5.76 -6.12 -3.20
C ALA A 21 7.26 -5.99 -3.51
N ARG A 22 8.12 -6.58 -2.67
CA ARG A 22 9.58 -6.55 -2.87
C ARG A 22 10.02 -7.16 -4.20
N ARG A 23 9.39 -8.24 -4.65
CA ARG A 23 9.66 -8.86 -5.97
C ARG A 23 9.28 -7.97 -7.15
N GLU A 24 8.35 -7.04 -6.95
CA GLU A 24 8.02 -6.03 -7.94
C GLU A 24 8.89 -4.76 -7.81
N GLY A 25 9.77 -4.68 -6.79
CA GLY A 25 10.72 -3.59 -6.59
C GLY A 25 10.21 -2.42 -5.76
N TRP A 26 9.20 -2.63 -4.92
CA TRP A 26 8.64 -1.61 -4.03
C TRP A 26 8.28 -2.19 -2.65
N LEU A 27 8.07 -1.33 -1.65
CA LEU A 27 7.73 -1.74 -0.30
C LEU A 27 6.80 -0.74 0.41
N ILE A 28 6.19 -1.19 1.51
CA ILE A 28 5.50 -0.30 2.46
C ILE A 28 6.42 -0.08 3.67
N ALA A 29 6.83 1.17 3.90
CA ALA A 29 7.70 1.57 5.00
C ALA A 29 6.95 2.41 6.03
N GLY A 30 7.34 2.31 7.30
CA GLY A 30 6.87 3.23 8.33
C GLY A 30 7.58 4.58 8.25
N CYS A 31 6.83 5.68 8.16
CA CYS A 31 7.36 7.05 8.15
C CYS A 31 6.97 7.81 9.43
N GLY A 32 7.36 7.22 10.58
CA GLY A 32 7.10 7.80 11.89
C GLY A 32 5.63 7.74 12.29
N THR A 33 5.21 8.75 13.06
CA THR A 33 3.85 8.86 13.61
C THR A 33 3.27 10.24 13.36
N ASP A 34 1.96 10.32 13.15
CA ASP A 34 1.25 11.60 13.06
C ASP A 34 1.14 12.30 14.43
N SER A 35 0.51 13.48 14.45
CA SER A 35 0.28 14.26 15.67
C SER A 35 -0.64 13.58 16.70
N ALA A 36 -1.40 12.56 16.28
CA ALA A 36 -2.22 11.72 17.15
C ALA A 36 -1.49 10.47 17.65
N GLY A 37 -0.22 10.27 17.26
CA GLY A 37 0.59 9.11 17.60
C GLY A 37 0.30 7.86 16.76
N GLN A 38 -0.48 7.98 15.69
CA GLN A 38 -0.74 6.88 14.76
C GLN A 38 0.44 6.68 13.83
N ARG A 39 0.85 5.43 13.60
CA ARG A 39 1.94 5.11 12.67
C ARG A 39 1.53 5.48 11.25
N ARG A 40 2.36 6.28 10.59
CA ARG A 40 2.22 6.59 9.17
C ARG A 40 3.00 5.56 8.37
N VAL A 41 2.44 5.15 7.24
CA VAL A 41 3.11 4.23 6.32
C VAL A 41 3.07 4.81 4.91
N GLU A 42 4.14 4.59 4.17
CA GLU A 42 4.36 5.14 2.84
C GLU A 42 4.72 4.02 1.87
N LEU A 43 4.48 4.27 0.58
CA LEU A 43 4.97 3.42 -0.49
C LEU A 43 6.28 4.01 -0.99
N GLN A 44 7.32 3.19 -1.02
CA GLN A 44 8.64 3.59 -1.48
C GLN A 44 9.15 2.58 -2.52
N ARG A 45 9.96 3.07 -3.47
CA ARG A 45 10.74 2.18 -4.32
C ARG A 45 11.72 1.41 -3.44
N LEU A 46 12.10 0.23 -3.91
CA LEU A 46 13.16 -0.52 -3.28
C LEU A 46 14.49 -0.05 -3.87
N ASP A 47 15.31 0.63 -3.07
CA ASP A 47 16.58 1.21 -3.52
C ASP A 47 17.83 0.62 -2.86
N ASP A 48 17.65 -0.24 -1.85
CA ASP A 48 18.72 -1.07 -1.30
C ASP A 48 18.94 -2.32 -2.17
N PRO A 49 20.13 -2.50 -2.79
CA PRO A 49 20.47 -3.69 -3.55
C PRO A 49 20.38 -5.00 -2.76
N GLN A 50 20.43 -4.94 -1.42
CA GLN A 50 20.29 -6.12 -0.56
C GLN A 50 18.84 -6.61 -0.46
N ASP A 51 17.88 -5.71 -0.64
CA ASP A 51 16.44 -6.01 -0.55
C ASP A 51 15.82 -6.36 -1.92
N GLY A 52 16.59 -6.23 -3.02
CA GLY A 52 16.19 -6.52 -4.38
C GLY A 52 16.84 -5.60 -5.42
N GLU A 53 16.61 -5.88 -6.71
CA GLU A 53 17.06 -5.00 -7.79
C GLU A 53 16.11 -3.79 -7.88
N GLY A 54 16.66 -2.58 -7.74
CA GLY A 54 15.88 -1.34 -7.84
C GLY A 54 15.20 -1.22 -9.19
N THR A 55 13.92 -1.56 -9.23
CA THR A 55 13.13 -1.66 -10.47
C THR A 55 12.63 -0.29 -10.92
N PHE A 56 12.42 0.64 -9.99
CA PHE A 56 11.91 1.97 -10.27
C PHE A 56 12.98 3.05 -10.11
N PRO A 57 13.04 4.03 -11.05
CA PRO A 57 13.94 5.18 -10.94
C PRO A 57 13.70 6.01 -9.67
N ASP A 58 12.44 6.24 -9.33
CA ASP A 58 12.01 6.99 -8.15
C ASP A 58 10.72 6.41 -7.53
N ASP A 59 10.34 6.94 -6.36
CA ASP A 59 9.14 6.51 -5.62
C ASP A 59 7.85 6.82 -6.38
N GLY A 60 7.86 7.85 -7.22
CA GLY A 60 6.73 8.22 -8.07
C GLY A 60 6.44 7.15 -9.12
N ASP A 61 7.47 6.56 -9.72
CA ASP A 61 7.30 5.45 -10.67
C ASP A 61 6.81 4.16 -10.00
N ALA A 62 7.30 3.87 -8.79
CA ALA A 62 6.76 2.78 -7.98
C ALA A 62 5.26 2.99 -7.68
N TRP A 63 4.87 4.21 -7.32
CA TRP A 63 3.47 4.55 -7.09
C TRP A 63 2.62 4.37 -8.35
N LYS A 64 3.06 4.92 -9.50
CA LYS A 64 2.32 4.83 -10.78
C LYS A 64 2.04 3.37 -11.12
N HIS A 65 3.05 2.50 -10.98
CA HIS A 65 2.90 1.06 -11.18
C HIS A 65 1.82 0.49 -10.24
N VAL A 66 1.93 0.72 -8.93
CA VAL A 66 0.98 0.19 -7.96
C VAL A 66 -0.45 0.63 -8.25
N ALA A 67 -0.65 1.90 -8.58
CA ALA A 67 -1.97 2.40 -8.87
C ALA A 67 -2.55 1.89 -10.19
N GLU A 68 -1.73 1.71 -11.22
CA GLU A 68 -2.19 1.10 -12.46
C GLU A 68 -2.64 -0.34 -12.21
N ARG A 69 -1.87 -1.11 -11.45
CA ARG A 69 -2.20 -2.49 -11.08
C ARG A 69 -3.45 -2.56 -10.20
N ALA A 70 -3.63 -1.61 -9.28
CA ALA A 70 -4.84 -1.48 -8.47
C ALA A 70 -6.07 -1.15 -9.34
N ARG A 71 -5.96 -0.22 -10.29
CA ARG A 71 -7.02 0.09 -11.27
C ARG A 71 -7.42 -1.12 -12.11
N ARG A 72 -6.47 -2.03 -12.39
CA ARG A 72 -6.71 -3.31 -13.08
C ARG A 72 -7.27 -4.41 -12.17
N GLY A 73 -7.54 -4.11 -10.89
CA GLY A 73 -8.17 -5.04 -9.93
C GLY A 73 -7.19 -5.93 -9.17
N SER A 74 -5.89 -5.61 -9.16
CA SER A 74 -4.93 -6.42 -8.41
C SER A 74 -5.10 -6.25 -6.89
N VAL A 75 -5.34 -7.36 -6.20
CA VAL A 75 -5.59 -7.40 -4.74
C VAL A 75 -4.43 -6.85 -3.93
N LEU A 76 -3.18 -7.26 -4.24
CA LEU A 76 -1.97 -6.77 -3.56
C LEU A 76 -1.89 -5.24 -3.56
N HIS A 77 -2.16 -4.65 -4.72
CA HIS A 77 -2.02 -3.21 -4.94
C HIS A 77 -3.16 -2.42 -4.33
N LEU A 78 -4.38 -2.97 -4.36
CA LEU A 78 -5.52 -2.40 -3.62
C LEU A 78 -5.27 -2.41 -2.11
N GLN A 79 -4.69 -3.48 -1.58
CA GLN A 79 -4.29 -3.57 -0.18
C GLN A 79 -3.21 -2.53 0.15
N ALA A 80 -2.18 -2.38 -0.69
CA ALA A 80 -1.15 -1.36 -0.50
C ALA A 80 -1.76 0.05 -0.41
N LEU A 81 -2.64 0.43 -1.35
CA LEU A 81 -3.30 1.75 -1.34
C LEU A 81 -4.27 1.96 -0.17
N ALA A 82 -4.72 0.89 0.48
CA ALA A 82 -5.54 0.96 1.69
C ALA A 82 -4.69 1.08 2.97
N LEU A 83 -3.41 0.68 2.91
CA LEU A 83 -2.46 0.80 4.01
C LEU A 83 -1.80 2.17 4.05
N VAL A 84 -1.41 2.71 2.88
CA VAL A 84 -0.71 4.00 2.77
C VAL A 84 -1.49 5.12 3.47
N ASP A 85 -0.76 5.95 4.22
CA ASP A 85 -1.29 7.12 4.90
C ASP A 85 -2.12 8.00 3.93
N PRO A 86 -3.36 8.38 4.27
CA PRO A 86 -4.24 9.08 3.34
C PRO A 86 -3.70 10.42 2.86
N ILE A 87 -2.90 11.12 3.68
CA ILE A 87 -2.28 12.39 3.28
C ILE A 87 -1.18 12.10 2.26
N GLU A 88 -0.35 11.10 2.53
CA GLU A 88 0.69 10.66 1.60
C GLU A 88 0.10 10.26 0.26
N ARG A 89 -0.96 9.44 0.30
CA ARG A 89 -1.68 9.03 -0.89
C ARG A 89 -2.22 10.23 -1.67
N ALA A 90 -2.82 11.20 -1.00
CA ALA A 90 -3.34 12.40 -1.65
C ALA A 90 -2.21 13.24 -2.27
N LEU A 91 -1.07 13.38 -1.59
CA LEU A 91 0.09 14.12 -2.11
C LEU A 91 0.66 13.44 -3.35
N ILE A 92 0.80 12.12 -3.34
CA ILE A 92 1.35 11.39 -4.50
C ILE A 92 0.33 11.37 -5.65
N GLU A 93 -0.97 11.19 -5.38
CA GLU A 93 -2.02 11.30 -6.41
C GLU A 93 -2.07 12.70 -7.04
N GLN A 94 -1.81 13.77 -6.27
CA GLN A 94 -1.70 15.13 -6.79
C GLN A 94 -0.44 15.33 -7.65
N HIS A 95 0.71 14.79 -7.24
CA HIS A 95 1.96 14.90 -7.98
C HIS A 95 2.01 14.02 -9.24
N ALA A 96 1.30 12.88 -9.22
CA ALA A 96 1.18 11.96 -10.33
C ALA A 96 0.09 12.36 -11.35
N GLY A 97 -0.57 13.51 -11.16
CA GLY A 97 -1.73 13.94 -11.93
C GLY A 97 -1.44 14.45 -13.35
N HIS A 98 -1.42 13.54 -14.33
CA HIS A 98 -2.36 13.48 -15.48
C HIS A 98 -2.15 12.20 -16.29
#